data_AF-G5KE23-F1
#
_entry.id   AF-G5KE23-F1
#
_cell.length_a   1.000
_cell.length_b   1.000
_cell.length_c   1.000
_cell.angle_alpha   90.00
_cell.angle_beta   90.00
_cell.angle_gamma   90.00
#
_symmetry.space_group_name_H-M   'P 1'
#
loop_
_entity.id
_entity.type
_entity.pdbx_description
1 polymer ?
#
loop_
_entity_poly.entity_id
_entity_poly.type
_entity_poly.pdbx_seq_one_letter_code
_entity_poly.pdbx_strand_id
1 'polypeptide(L)' 'MKDLATEKTVESVLNAHRLYFDKVETYITSEKLYQTIYSITLLGG' A
#
# COMPACT_ATOMS: atom_id res chain seq x y z
N MET A 1 -14.97 7.67 0.01
CA MET A 1 -14.93 6.19 -0.05
C MET A 1 -13.54 5.80 -0.53
N LYS A 2 -12.91 4.80 0.08
CA LYS A 2 -11.54 4.37 -0.26
C LYS A 2 -11.50 3.78 -1.68
N ASP A 3 -10.44 4.06 -2.44
CA ASP A 3 -10.26 3.53 -3.80
C ASP A 3 -9.57 2.16 -3.78
N LEU A 4 -10.40 1.12 -3.78
CA LEU A 4 -9.96 -0.28 -3.77
C LEU A 4 -9.35 -0.74 -5.11
N ALA A 5 -9.64 -0.06 -6.22
CA ALA A 5 -9.10 -0.42 -7.53
C ALA A 5 -7.63 -0.03 -7.65
N THR A 6 -7.29 1.16 -7.16
CA THR A 6 -5.91 1.64 -7.08
C THR A 6 -5.07 0.74 -6.18
N GLU A 7 -5.59 0.39 -5.01
CA GLU A 7 -4.96 -0.52 -4.05
C GLU A 7 -4.64 -1.89 -4.66
N LYS A 8 -5.62 -2.50 -5.32
CA LYS A 8 -5.45 -3.78 -6.02
C LYS A 8 -4.38 -3.69 -7.11
N THR A 9 -4.28 -2.55 -7.81
CA THR A 9 -3.27 -2.34 -8.85
C THR A 9 -1.86 -2.32 -8.24
N VAL A 10 -1.66 -1.58 -7.15
CA VAL A 10 -0.38 -1.54 -6.43
C VAL A 10 0.00 -2.93 -5.93
N GLU A 11 -0.91 -3.60 -5.23
CA GLU A 11 -0.64 -4.93 -4.67
C GLU A 11 -0.36 -5.98 -5.76
N SER A 12 -1.05 -5.90 -6.91
CA SER A 12 -0.77 -6.78 -8.05
C SER A 12 0.66 -6.61 -8.58
N VAL A 13 1.16 -5.38 -8.67
CA VAL A 13 2.53 -5.10 -9.12
C VAL A 13 3.56 -5.63 -8.12
N LEU A 14 3.34 -5.39 -6.82
CA LEU A 14 4.25 -5.87 -5.77
C LEU A 14 4.31 -7.41 -5.73
N ASN A 15 3.14 -8.06 -5.80
CA ASN A 15 3.04 -9.51 -5.84
C ASN A 15 3.71 -10.11 -7.09
N ALA A 16 3.53 -9.50 -8.27
CA ALA A 16 4.15 -9.95 -9.51
C ALA A 16 5.69 -9.95 -9.43
N HIS A 17 6.27 -9.02 -8.67
CA HIS A 17 7.71 -8.91 -8.47
C HIS A 17 8.21 -9.63 -7.21
N ARG A 18 7.34 -10.40 -6.51
CA ARG A 18 7.65 -11.10 -5.25
C ARG A 18 8.24 -10.16 -4.19
N LEU A 19 7.78 -8.90 -4.19
CA LEU A 19 8.17 -7.91 -3.20
C LEU A 19 7.28 -8.09 -1.98
N TYR A 20 7.90 -8.46 -0.86
CA TYR A 20 7.23 -8.44 0.44
C TYR A 20 7.09 -7.01 0.93
N PHE A 21 5.92 -6.68 1.46
CA PHE A 21 5.62 -5.35 1.95
C PHE A 21 4.79 -5.40 3.23
N ASP A 22 5.01 -4.40 4.09
CA ASP A 22 4.11 -4.06 5.18
C ASP A 22 3.12 -2.98 4.71
N LYS A 23 1.87 -3.09 5.16
CA LYS A 23 0.81 -2.15 4.82
C LYS A 23 0.22 -1.53 6.07
N VAL A 24 0.14 -0.21 6.09
CA VAL A 24 -0.47 0.56 7.18
C VAL A 24 -1.57 1.43 6.60
N GLU A 25 -2.75 1.39 7.23
CA GLU A 25 -3.91 2.20 6.85
C GLU A 25 -4.26 3.15 7.96
N THR A 26 -4.43 4.43 7.64
CA THR A 26 -4.74 5.48 8.60
C THR A 26 -5.83 6.38 8.04
N TYR A 27 -6.86 6.62 8.84
CA TYR A 27 -7.88 7.62 8.52
C TYR A 27 -7.46 8.96 9.09
N ILE A 28 -7.24 9.94 8.21
CA ILE A 28 -6.87 11.30 8.57
C ILE A 28 -8.16 12.11 8.71
N THR A 29 -8.64 12.25 9.95
CA THR A 29 -9.93 12.89 10.25
C THR A 29 -10.02 14.34 9.76
N SER A 30 -8.93 15.12 9.86
CA SER A 30 -8.88 16.51 9.38
C SER A 30 -9.09 16.64 7.88
N GLU A 31 -8.65 15.64 7.11
CA GLU A 31 -8.70 15.62 5.65
C GLU A 31 -9.88 14.80 5.10
N LYS A 32 -10.57 14.06 5.99
CA LYS A 32 -11.61 13.08 5.62
C LYS A 32 -11.10 12.08 4.57
N LEU A 33 -9.83 11.68 4.71
CA LEU A 33 -9.09 10.89 3.73
C LEU A 33 -8.55 9.61 4.37
N TYR A 34 -8.58 8.52 3.61
CA TYR A 34 -7.86 7.30 3.96
C TYR A 34 -6.48 7.32 3.30
N GLN A 35 -5.44 7.20 4.11
CA GLN A 35 -4.06 7.01 3.67
C GLN A 35 -3.68 5.54 3.83
N THR A 36 -3.16 4.94 2.76
CA THR A 36 -2.56 3.60 2.79
C THR A 36 -1.09 3.74 2.41
N ILE A 37 -0.19 3.24 3.26
CA ILE A 37 1.27 3.26 3.05
C ILE A 37 1.77 1.84 2.88
N TYR A 38 2.59 1.61 1.86
CA TYR A 38 3.29 0.36 1.58
C TYR A 38 4.78 0.52 1.83
N SER A 39 5.33 -0.26 2.75
CA SER A 39 6.76 -0.27 3.09
C SER A 39 7.41 -1.54 2.58
N ILE A 40 8.44 -1.41 1.74
CA ILE A 40 9.14 -2.54 1.12
C ILE A 40 10.56 -2.59 1.69
N THR A 41 10.94 -3.73 2.25
CA THR A 41 12.32 -3.97 2.68
C THR A 41 13.03 -4.82 1.65
N LEU A 42 14.01 -4.23 0.96
CA LEU A 42 14.87 -4.95 0.03
C LEU A 42 16.11 -5.44 0.79
N LEU A 43 16.22 -6.76 0.96
CA LEU A 43 17.48 -7.36 1.40
C LEU A 43 18.42 -7.39 0.18
N GLY A 44 19.24 -6.36 0.04
CA GLY A 44 20.34 -6.35 -0.93
C GLY A 44 21.38 -7.39 -0.55
N GLY A 45 21.83 -8.18 -1.55
CA GLY A 45 23.01 -9.05 -1.43
C GLY A 45 24.32 -8.27 -1.45
#